data_AF-A0A8B9HEX4-F1
#
_entry.id   AF-A0A8B9HEX4-F1
#
_cell.length_a   1.000
_cell.length_b   1.000
_cell.length_c   1.000
_cell.angle_alpha   90.00
_cell.angle_beta   90.00
_cell.angle_gamma   90.00
#
_symmetry.space_group_name_H-M   'P 1'
#
loop_
_entity.id
_entity.type
_entity.pdbx_description
1 polymer ?
#
loop_
_entity_poly.entity_id
_entity_poly.type
_entity_poly.pdbx_seq_one_letter_code
_entity_poly.pdbx_strand_id
1 'polypeptide(L)'
;MNVSPIPKMIRNTPSSTPGFPMLEELCIASSAHSFMTDHDLHNVLHGSPRLRVLDLRGCSRVTATGLYNLPCEDLECLYWGLYFNSNVMVASNKGLHMLTQKWSKTLRELDLTNQPFTEEDMEIAMGSLAHNPQVESFRSLNLSGTRITTPALRLLVAQAPALSYLNLSSCRYLPRGLKRVYRGPEDVQQILDKLD
;
A
#
# COMPACT_ATOMS: atom_id res chain seq x y z
N MET A 1 -0.77 19.61 -6.91
CA MET A 1 0.13 19.78 -8.07
C MET A 1 0.30 18.41 -8.71
N ASN A 2 -0.04 18.24 -10.00
CA ASN A 2 0.23 16.98 -10.71
C ASN A 2 1.70 16.97 -11.12
N VAL A 3 2.53 16.17 -10.45
CA VAL A 3 3.93 16.00 -10.85
C VAL A 3 3.97 14.90 -11.91
N SER A 4 4.01 15.30 -13.18
CA SER A 4 4.39 14.40 -14.27
C SER A 4 5.92 14.50 -14.43
N PRO A 5 6.72 13.50 -14.01
CA PRO A 5 8.15 13.52 -14.26
C PRO A 5 8.36 13.56 -15.78
N ILE A 6 8.87 14.68 -16.29
CA ILE A 6 9.26 14.80 -17.69
C ILE A 6 10.72 14.34 -17.76
N PRO A 7 11.04 13.25 -18.48
CA PRO A 7 12.42 12.91 -18.76
C PRO A 7 13.07 14.10 -19.46
N LYS A 8 14.10 14.71 -18.87
CA LYS A 8 14.89 15.71 -19.59
C LYS A 8 15.48 15.01 -20.81
N MET A 9 15.16 15.49 -22.02
CA MET A 9 15.84 15.05 -23.25
C MET A 9 17.29 15.55 -23.22
N ILE A 10 18.15 14.80 -22.55
CA ILE A 10 19.59 15.03 -22.54
C ILE A 10 20.15 14.25 -23.73
N ARG A 11 20.64 14.97 -24.73
CA ARG A 11 21.13 14.39 -26.01
C ARG A 11 22.31 13.39 -25.86
N ASN A 12 22.96 13.34 -24.68
CA ASN A 12 24.12 12.50 -24.39
C ASN A 12 24.04 11.91 -22.95
N THR A 13 23.06 11.05 -22.65
CA THR A 13 23.07 10.28 -21.39
C THR A 13 24.04 9.09 -21.52
N PRO A 14 24.91 8.82 -20.53
CA PRO A 14 25.49 7.49 -20.40
C PRO A 14 24.36 6.46 -20.29
N SER A 15 24.59 5.23 -20.75
CA SER A 15 23.60 4.15 -20.82
C SER A 15 22.96 3.75 -19.48
N SER A 16 23.43 4.29 -18.37
CA SER A 16 22.85 4.12 -17.04
C SER A 16 23.15 5.34 -16.17
N THR A 17 22.12 6.03 -15.71
CA THR A 17 22.24 6.98 -14.59
C THR A 17 22.35 6.19 -13.29
N PRO A 18 23.13 6.64 -12.29
CA PRO A 18 23.30 5.90 -11.03
C PRO A 18 22.05 5.84 -10.14
N GLY A 19 20.94 6.47 -10.54
CA GLY A 19 19.73 6.60 -9.73
C GLY A 19 19.97 7.38 -8.43
N PHE A 20 19.22 7.05 -7.37
CA PHE A 20 19.29 7.71 -6.07
C PHE A 20 19.60 6.70 -4.94
N PRO A 21 20.88 6.27 -4.78
CA PRO A 21 21.25 5.16 -3.90
C PRO A 21 21.01 5.40 -2.41
N MET A 22 20.85 6.68 -2.02
CA MET A 22 20.62 7.13 -0.65
C MET A 22 19.17 7.58 -0.41
N LEU A 23 18.27 7.42 -1.39
CA LEU A 23 16.88 7.83 -1.25
C LEU A 23 16.16 6.87 -0.29
N GLU A 24 15.74 7.39 0.86
CA GLU A 24 14.97 6.65 1.86
C GLU A 24 13.47 6.93 1.77
N GLU A 25 13.08 8.14 1.33
CA GLU A 25 11.68 8.55 1.30
C GLU A 25 11.35 9.23 -0.03
N LEU A 26 10.24 8.82 -0.64
CA LEU A 26 9.71 9.43 -1.84
C LEU A 26 8.20 9.65 -1.71
N CYS A 27 7.78 10.90 -1.86
CA CYS A 27 6.37 11.27 -1.94
C CYS A 27 6.08 11.87 -3.31
N ILE A 28 5.18 11.22 -4.05
CA ILE A 28 4.59 11.71 -5.31
C ILE A 28 3.07 11.69 -5.21
N ALA A 29 2.54 11.92 -4.00
CA ALA A 29 1.11 12.01 -3.78
C ALA A 29 0.51 13.12 -4.64
N SER A 30 -0.58 12.81 -5.33
CA SER A 30 -1.35 13.78 -6.09
C SER A 30 -2.76 13.90 -5.56
N SER A 31 -3.21 15.15 -5.42
CA SER A 31 -4.61 15.50 -5.13
C SER A 31 -5.50 15.47 -6.38
N ALA A 32 -4.94 15.14 -7.55
CA ALA A 32 -5.63 15.02 -8.82
C ALA A 32 -5.08 13.81 -9.61
N HIS A 33 -5.62 13.55 -10.81
CA HIS A 33 -5.20 12.44 -11.65
C HIS A 33 -3.68 12.46 -11.90
N SER A 34 -2.97 11.46 -11.37
CA SER A 34 -1.57 11.23 -11.69
C SER A 34 -1.45 10.38 -12.95
N PHE A 35 -0.60 10.82 -13.88
CA PHE A 35 -0.26 10.05 -15.08
C PHE A 35 0.94 9.11 -14.86
N MET A 36 1.50 9.07 -13.65
CA MET A 36 2.62 8.21 -13.28
C MET A 36 2.31 6.74 -13.59
N THR A 37 3.10 6.14 -14.45
CA THR A 37 3.04 4.71 -14.78
C THR A 37 4.10 3.92 -14.03
N ASP A 38 4.03 2.58 -14.11
CA ASP A 38 5.10 1.70 -13.63
C ASP A 38 6.47 2.03 -14.23
N HIS A 39 6.49 2.42 -15.52
CA HIS A 39 7.72 2.80 -16.21
C HIS A 39 8.31 4.09 -15.64
N ASP A 40 7.48 5.11 -15.42
CA ASP A 40 7.91 6.38 -14.83
C ASP A 40 8.44 6.16 -13.40
N LEU A 41 7.73 5.35 -12.62
CA LEU A 41 8.13 5.01 -11.26
C LEU A 41 9.47 4.25 -11.24
N HIS A 42 9.63 3.27 -12.12
CA HIS A 42 10.90 2.54 -12.26
C HIS A 42 12.04 3.47 -12.69
N ASN A 43 11.82 4.37 -13.64
CA ASN A 43 12.84 5.33 -14.08
C ASN A 43 13.32 6.21 -12.91
N VAL A 44 12.44 6.58 -11.98
CA VAL A 44 12.83 7.35 -10.78
C VAL A 44 13.52 6.46 -9.75
N LEU A 45 13.04 5.24 -9.53
CA LEU A 45 13.44 4.39 -8.40
C LEU A 45 14.45 3.28 -8.72
N HIS A 46 14.87 3.09 -9.98
CA HIS A 46 15.74 1.99 -10.42
C HIS A 46 17.05 1.85 -9.64
N GLY A 47 17.58 2.95 -9.09
CA GLY A 47 18.78 2.96 -8.26
C GLY A 47 18.51 3.33 -6.80
N SER A 48 17.33 3.03 -6.25
CA SER A 48 16.92 3.43 -4.89
C SER A 48 16.67 2.22 -3.97
N PRO A 49 17.68 1.39 -3.68
CA PRO A 49 17.50 0.16 -2.88
C PRO A 49 17.18 0.44 -1.40
N ARG A 50 17.48 1.64 -0.89
CA ARG A 50 17.29 2.04 0.52
C ARG A 50 15.92 2.68 0.80
N LEU A 51 15.00 2.65 -0.17
CA LEU A 51 13.69 3.27 -0.01
C LEU A 51 12.90 2.56 1.09
N ARG A 52 12.46 3.33 2.08
CA ARG A 52 11.70 2.90 3.27
C ARG A 52 10.29 3.48 3.29
N VAL A 53 10.09 4.67 2.73
CA VAL A 53 8.77 5.31 2.65
C VAL A 53 8.44 5.64 1.20
N LEU A 54 7.30 5.15 0.74
CA LEU A 54 6.78 5.39 -0.61
C LEU A 54 5.33 5.85 -0.54
N ASP A 55 5.10 7.12 -0.91
CA ASP A 55 3.77 7.72 -0.98
C ASP A 55 3.37 7.99 -2.42
N LEU A 56 2.39 7.22 -2.88
CA LEU A 56 1.84 7.19 -4.24
C LEU A 56 0.32 7.42 -4.22
N ARG A 57 -0.19 8.13 -3.21
CA ARG A 57 -1.61 8.45 -3.14
C ARG A 57 -2.05 9.18 -4.42
N GLY A 58 -3.11 8.69 -5.07
CA GLY A 58 -3.60 9.22 -6.34
C GLY A 58 -2.92 8.66 -7.61
N CYS A 59 -1.92 7.79 -7.50
CA CYS A 59 -1.28 7.12 -8.64
C CYS A 59 -2.09 5.90 -9.13
N SER A 60 -3.17 6.14 -9.87
CA SER A 60 -4.09 5.10 -10.35
C SER A 60 -3.56 4.18 -11.46
N ARG A 61 -2.45 4.58 -12.11
CA ARG A 61 -1.81 3.83 -13.20
C ARG A 61 -0.61 2.98 -12.76
N VAL A 62 -0.18 3.13 -11.51
CA VAL A 62 0.83 2.24 -10.91
C VAL A 62 0.14 0.93 -10.56
N THR A 63 0.78 -0.20 -10.85
CA THR A 63 0.27 -1.55 -10.58
C THR A 63 1.04 -2.24 -9.47
N ALA A 64 0.47 -3.32 -8.93
CA ALA A 64 1.19 -4.19 -8.00
C ALA A 64 2.45 -4.79 -8.65
N THR A 65 2.41 -5.12 -9.94
CA THR A 65 3.58 -5.63 -10.67
C THR A 65 4.68 -4.57 -10.77
N GLY A 66 4.33 -3.31 -11.06
CA GLY A 66 5.27 -2.20 -11.09
C GLY A 66 5.96 -1.98 -9.74
N LEU A 67 5.17 -2.00 -8.66
CA LEU A 67 5.68 -1.91 -7.29
C LEU A 67 6.58 -3.09 -6.90
N TYR A 68 6.21 -4.31 -7.30
CA TYR A 68 7.00 -5.52 -7.01
C TYR A 68 8.39 -5.47 -7.67
N ASN A 69 8.47 -4.89 -8.87
CA ASN A 69 9.70 -4.76 -9.64
C ASN A 69 10.64 -3.64 -9.14
N LEU A 70 10.27 -2.90 -8.09
CA LEU A 70 11.15 -1.92 -7.48
C LEU A 70 12.31 -2.60 -6.74
N PRO A 71 13.51 -2.00 -6.73
CA PRO A 71 14.71 -2.59 -6.12
C PRO A 71 14.73 -2.51 -4.59
N CYS A 72 13.75 -1.86 -3.96
CA CYS A 72 13.67 -1.73 -2.51
C CYS A 72 13.07 -2.99 -1.88
N GLU A 73 13.84 -3.65 -1.02
CA GLU A 73 13.44 -4.87 -0.29
C GLU A 73 12.94 -4.56 1.13
N ASP A 74 13.27 -3.38 1.67
CA ASP A 74 13.04 -3.03 3.08
C ASP A 74 12.03 -1.88 3.25
N LEU A 75 10.95 -1.87 2.45
CA LEU A 75 9.93 -0.81 2.52
C LEU A 75 9.13 -0.91 3.83
N GLU A 76 9.10 0.18 4.60
CA GLU A 76 8.39 0.27 5.88
C GLU A 76 6.99 0.88 5.75
N CYS A 77 6.82 1.87 4.86
CA CYS A 77 5.57 2.58 4.69
C CYS A 77 5.18 2.65 3.22
N LEU A 78 4.00 2.11 2.89
CA LEU A 78 3.40 2.23 1.57
C LEU A 78 2.06 2.97 1.66
N TYR A 79 2.01 4.17 1.09
CA TYR A 79 0.76 4.90 0.93
C TYR A 79 0.28 4.85 -0.52
N TRP A 80 -0.67 3.97 -0.81
CA TRP A 80 -1.17 3.72 -2.15
C TRP A 80 -2.70 3.87 -2.22
N GLY A 81 -3.24 4.88 -1.54
CA GLY A 81 -4.67 5.19 -1.56
C GLY A 81 -5.15 5.94 -2.81
N LEU A 82 -6.35 5.62 -3.29
CA LEU A 82 -7.06 6.25 -4.41
C LEU A 82 -8.21 7.14 -3.90
N TYR A 83 -7.86 8.31 -3.37
CA TYR A 83 -8.82 9.22 -2.72
C TYR A 83 -9.76 9.95 -3.68
N PHE A 84 -9.40 10.04 -4.96
CA PHE A 84 -10.14 10.78 -5.98
C PHE A 84 -10.30 9.91 -7.23
N ASN A 85 -11.32 9.04 -7.31
CA ASN A 85 -11.66 8.40 -8.58
C ASN A 85 -13.03 7.72 -8.62
N SER A 86 -13.93 8.23 -9.47
CA SER A 86 -15.17 7.54 -9.86
C SER A 86 -15.13 6.96 -11.28
N ASN A 87 -14.10 7.24 -12.09
CA ASN A 87 -14.12 6.91 -13.53
C ASN A 87 -12.79 6.47 -14.17
N VAL A 88 -11.71 6.23 -13.42
CA VAL A 88 -10.45 5.74 -14.02
C VAL A 88 -10.35 4.22 -13.93
N MET A 89 -10.02 3.59 -15.05
CA MET A 89 -9.54 2.21 -15.08
C MET A 89 -8.31 2.08 -14.17
N VAL A 90 -8.50 1.48 -13.01
CA VAL A 90 -7.37 1.05 -12.18
C VAL A 90 -6.62 -0.05 -12.92
N ALA A 91 -5.30 0.06 -12.97
CA ALA A 91 -4.47 -0.75 -13.84
C ALA A 91 -4.42 -2.25 -13.45
N SER A 92 -4.74 -2.61 -12.20
CA SER A 92 -4.89 -4.01 -11.78
C SER A 92 -5.76 -4.12 -10.52
N ASN A 93 -6.45 -5.25 -10.37
CA ASN A 93 -7.20 -5.64 -9.17
C ASN A 93 -6.62 -6.90 -8.48
N LYS A 94 -5.38 -7.27 -8.81
CA LYS A 94 -4.67 -8.43 -8.25
C LYS A 94 -3.21 -8.09 -7.95
N GLY A 95 -2.58 -8.88 -7.09
CA GLY A 95 -1.15 -8.86 -6.83
C GLY A 95 -0.76 -8.17 -5.53
N LEU A 96 -1.72 -7.76 -4.70
CA LEU A 96 -1.42 -7.22 -3.37
C LEU A 96 -0.66 -8.24 -2.51
N HIS A 97 -0.99 -9.52 -2.64
CA HIS A 97 -0.29 -10.59 -1.95
C HIS A 97 1.21 -10.61 -2.27
N MET A 98 1.61 -10.30 -3.51
CA MET A 98 3.02 -10.26 -3.89
C MET A 98 3.77 -9.14 -3.16
N LEU A 99 3.13 -7.98 -2.99
CA LEU A 99 3.71 -6.84 -2.29
C LEU A 99 3.84 -7.10 -0.80
N THR A 100 2.77 -7.61 -0.20
CA THR A 100 2.75 -7.97 1.22
C THR A 100 3.72 -9.10 1.54
N GLN A 101 3.99 -10.01 0.60
CA GLN A 101 5.06 -11.01 0.73
C GLN A 101 6.46 -10.38 0.61
N LYS A 102 6.70 -9.56 -0.42
CA LYS A 102 7.98 -8.89 -0.67
C LYS A 102 8.45 -8.09 0.56
N TRP A 103 7.59 -7.24 1.10
CA TRP A 103 7.90 -6.36 2.23
C TRP A 103 7.42 -6.89 3.58
N SER A 104 7.11 -8.19 3.66
CA SER A 104 6.51 -8.79 4.86
C SER A 104 7.34 -8.56 6.13
N LYS A 105 8.67 -8.48 6.02
CA LYS A 105 9.60 -8.33 7.15
C LYS A 105 9.77 -6.89 7.65
N THR A 106 9.34 -5.90 6.88
CA THR A 106 9.69 -4.49 7.12
C THR A 106 8.49 -3.57 7.14
N LEU A 107 7.40 -3.96 6.47
CA LEU A 107 6.19 -3.15 6.37
C LEU A 107 5.58 -2.90 7.76
N ARG A 108 5.36 -1.63 8.07
CA ARG A 108 4.75 -1.12 9.31
C ARG A 108 3.46 -0.36 9.05
N GLU A 109 3.38 0.29 7.90
CA GLU A 109 2.23 1.10 7.51
C GLU A 109 1.79 0.80 6.09
N LEU A 110 0.49 0.58 5.92
CA LEU A 110 -0.12 0.26 4.63
C LEU A 110 -1.43 1.04 4.45
N ASP A 111 -1.50 1.86 3.41
CA ASP A 111 -2.72 2.54 2.99
C ASP A 111 -3.15 2.07 1.60
N LEU A 112 -4.32 1.42 1.56
CA LEU A 112 -4.96 0.87 0.37
C LEU A 112 -6.31 1.52 0.11
N THR A 113 -6.55 2.74 0.58
CA THR A 113 -7.84 3.42 0.44
C THR A 113 -8.38 3.29 -0.99
N ASN A 114 -9.62 2.80 -1.14
CA ASN A 114 -10.32 2.59 -2.41
C ASN A 114 -9.59 1.73 -3.47
N GLN A 115 -8.57 0.96 -3.09
CA GLN A 115 -7.95 0.00 -4.00
C GLN A 115 -8.94 -1.12 -4.38
N PRO A 116 -9.01 -1.52 -5.65
CA PRO A 116 -10.07 -2.39 -6.16
C PRO A 116 -9.75 -3.89 -6.06
N PHE A 117 -8.81 -4.29 -5.20
CA PHE A 117 -8.40 -5.69 -5.02
C PHE A 117 -9.60 -6.61 -4.72
N THR A 118 -9.51 -7.85 -5.23
CA THR A 118 -10.53 -8.87 -4.98
C THR A 118 -10.49 -9.33 -3.52
N GLU A 119 -11.60 -9.91 -3.04
CA GLU A 119 -11.69 -10.48 -1.69
C GLU A 119 -10.63 -11.56 -1.47
N GLU A 120 -10.41 -12.42 -2.47
CA GLU A 120 -9.38 -13.46 -2.47
C GLU A 120 -7.96 -12.87 -2.36
N ASP A 121 -7.62 -11.85 -3.14
CA ASP A 121 -6.29 -11.22 -3.11
C ASP A 121 -6.03 -10.53 -1.76
N MET A 122 -7.07 -9.92 -1.19
CA MET A 122 -7.03 -9.32 0.15
C MET A 122 -6.81 -10.38 1.23
N GLU A 123 -7.52 -11.51 1.16
CA GLU A 123 -7.39 -12.60 2.15
C GLU A 123 -5.98 -13.19 2.14
N ILE A 124 -5.42 -13.46 0.97
CA ILE A 124 -4.03 -13.95 0.85
C ILE A 124 -3.03 -12.90 1.34
N ALA A 125 -3.25 -11.62 1.02
CA ALA A 125 -2.38 -10.53 1.44
C ALA A 125 -2.38 -10.33 2.97
N MET A 126 -3.56 -10.27 3.60
CA MET A 126 -3.66 -10.19 5.06
C MET A 126 -3.09 -11.45 5.73
N GLY A 127 -3.31 -12.62 5.11
CA GLY A 127 -2.64 -13.89 5.46
C GLY A 127 -1.14 -13.77 5.51
N SER A 128 -0.55 -13.21 4.45
CA SER A 128 0.91 -13.06 4.32
C SER A 128 1.50 -12.11 5.36
N LEU A 129 0.76 -11.03 5.70
CA LEU A 129 1.16 -10.09 6.76
C LEU A 129 1.06 -10.73 8.16
N ALA A 130 -0.02 -11.45 8.44
CA ALA A 130 -0.29 -11.99 9.77
C ALA A 130 0.65 -13.13 10.18
N HIS A 131 1.11 -13.94 9.22
CA HIS A 131 2.04 -15.04 9.49
C HIS A 131 3.51 -14.60 9.48
N ASN A 132 3.79 -13.29 9.34
CA ASN A 132 5.16 -12.81 9.33
C ASN A 132 5.71 -12.63 10.77
N PRO A 133 6.96 -13.04 11.06
CA PRO A 133 7.59 -12.81 12.37
C PRO A 133 7.64 -11.34 12.84
N GLN A 134 7.55 -10.38 11.93
CA GLN A 134 7.63 -8.94 12.18
C GLN A 134 6.25 -8.26 12.22
N VAL A 135 5.16 -9.03 12.20
CA VAL A 135 3.78 -8.53 12.36
C VAL A 135 3.61 -7.74 13.66
N GLU A 136 4.40 -8.04 14.69
CA GLU A 136 4.45 -7.30 15.96
C GLU A 136 4.88 -5.84 15.80
N SER A 137 5.52 -5.50 14.68
CA SER A 137 5.93 -4.12 14.36
C SER A 137 4.92 -3.37 13.49
N PHE A 138 3.87 -4.03 13.02
CA PHE A 138 2.85 -3.46 12.14
C PHE A 138 1.91 -2.53 12.91
N ARG A 139 1.83 -1.25 12.48
CA ARG A 139 1.25 -0.17 13.31
C ARG A 139 0.02 0.48 12.72
N SER A 140 -0.08 0.54 11.40
CA SER A 140 -1.08 1.36 10.70
C SER A 140 -1.61 0.66 9.46
N LEU A 141 -2.93 0.57 9.36
CA LEU A 141 -3.60 -0.03 8.23
C LEU A 141 -4.83 0.78 7.83
N ASN A 142 -4.83 1.30 6.61
CA ASN A 142 -5.99 1.96 6.02
C ASN A 142 -6.58 1.10 4.90
N LEU A 143 -7.77 0.56 5.14
CA LEU A 143 -8.53 -0.27 4.21
C LEU A 143 -9.81 0.41 3.73
N SER A 144 -9.96 1.71 3.96
CA SER A 144 -11.19 2.44 3.67
C SER A 144 -11.64 2.22 2.23
N GLY A 145 -12.91 1.83 2.01
CA GLY A 145 -13.48 1.63 0.68
C GLY A 145 -12.99 0.38 -0.07
N THR A 146 -12.18 -0.49 0.57
CA THR A 146 -11.75 -1.77 -0.01
C THR A 146 -12.81 -2.87 0.15
N ARG A 147 -12.50 -4.06 -0.37
CA ARG A 147 -13.32 -5.27 -0.27
C ARG A 147 -12.84 -6.25 0.80
N ILE A 148 -12.22 -5.75 1.87
CA ILE A 148 -11.79 -6.59 3.00
C ILE A 148 -12.98 -7.35 3.61
N THR A 149 -12.76 -8.61 3.95
CA THR A 149 -13.74 -9.50 4.56
C THR A 149 -13.48 -9.68 6.07
N THR A 150 -14.50 -10.10 6.81
CA THR A 150 -14.40 -10.41 8.25
C THR A 150 -13.31 -11.44 8.57
N PRO A 151 -13.17 -12.58 7.84
CA PRO A 151 -12.12 -13.56 8.12
C PRO A 151 -10.71 -13.00 7.92
N ALA A 152 -10.47 -12.31 6.79
CA ALA A 152 -9.17 -11.70 6.50
C ALA A 152 -8.78 -10.64 7.54
N LEU A 153 -9.76 -9.84 7.99
CA LEU A 153 -9.55 -8.85 9.04
C LEU A 153 -9.23 -9.51 10.39
N ARG A 154 -10.00 -10.53 10.79
CA ARG A 154 -9.78 -11.27 12.05
C ARG A 154 -8.38 -11.85 12.11
N LEU A 155 -7.95 -12.48 11.01
CA LEU A 155 -6.67 -13.15 10.89
C LEU A 155 -5.51 -12.18 11.13
N LEU A 156 -5.56 -10.97 10.57
CA LEU A 156 -4.51 -9.97 10.78
C LEU A 156 -4.56 -9.34 12.18
N VAL A 157 -5.73 -8.90 12.64
CA VAL A 157 -5.87 -8.18 13.93
C VAL A 157 -5.45 -9.08 15.10
N ALA A 158 -5.74 -10.38 15.03
CA ALA A 158 -5.35 -11.34 16.05
C ALA A 158 -3.82 -11.54 16.17
N GLN A 159 -3.07 -11.26 15.11
CA GLN A 159 -1.61 -11.45 15.08
C GLN A 159 -0.83 -10.12 15.21
N ALA A 160 -1.48 -8.96 15.07
CA ALA A 160 -0.83 -7.65 15.06
C ALA A 160 -1.13 -6.85 16.35
N PRO A 161 -0.47 -7.15 17.48
CA PRO A 161 -0.75 -6.50 18.77
C PRO A 161 -0.39 -5.01 18.80
N ALA A 162 0.57 -4.57 17.97
CA ALA A 162 0.99 -3.17 17.88
C ALA A 162 0.15 -2.32 16.92
N LEU A 163 -0.86 -2.91 16.26
CA LEU A 163 -1.73 -2.20 15.33
C LEU A 163 -2.54 -1.16 16.09
N SER A 164 -2.20 0.11 15.90
CA SER A 164 -2.76 1.25 16.65
C SER A 164 -3.64 2.16 15.79
N TYR A 165 -3.60 1.98 14.47
CA TYR A 165 -4.48 2.68 13.54
C TYR A 165 -5.07 1.68 12.56
N LEU A 166 -6.40 1.64 12.50
CA LEU A 166 -7.13 0.83 11.54
C LEU A 166 -8.32 1.61 11.00
N ASN A 167 -8.41 1.76 9.69
CA ASN A 167 -9.54 2.43 9.04
C ASN A 167 -10.32 1.46 8.16
N LEU A 168 -11.56 1.17 8.58
CA LEU A 168 -12.51 0.28 7.91
C LEU A 168 -13.71 1.04 7.32
N SER A 169 -13.61 2.36 7.21
CA SER A 169 -14.70 3.20 6.69
C SER A 169 -15.07 2.76 5.27
N SER A 170 -16.36 2.76 4.95
CA SER A 170 -16.84 2.42 3.60
C SER A 170 -16.47 1.02 3.06
N CYS A 171 -15.97 0.09 3.91
CA CYS A 171 -15.77 -1.30 3.52
C CYS A 171 -17.12 -2.00 3.34
N ARG A 172 -17.55 -2.23 2.10
CA ARG A 172 -18.92 -2.69 1.80
C ARG A 172 -19.22 -4.11 2.30
N TYR A 173 -18.19 -4.95 2.43
CA TYR A 173 -18.29 -6.37 2.85
C TYR A 173 -18.25 -6.58 4.36
N LEU A 174 -18.03 -5.52 5.15
CA LEU A 174 -18.08 -5.61 6.60
C LEU A 174 -19.50 -5.32 7.13
N PRO A 175 -19.86 -5.84 8.32
CA PRO A 175 -21.03 -5.39 9.07
C PRO A 175 -21.01 -3.89 9.37
N ARG A 176 -22.20 -3.26 9.47
CA ARG A 176 -22.33 -1.80 9.71
C ARG A 176 -21.58 -1.33 10.96
N GLY A 177 -21.61 -2.11 12.05
CA GLY A 177 -20.98 -1.75 13.32
C GLY A 177 -19.45 -1.69 13.28
N LEU A 178 -18.82 -2.22 12.22
CA LEU A 178 -17.35 -2.24 12.10
C LEU A 178 -16.78 -1.08 11.27
N LYS A 179 -17.61 -0.37 10.50
CA LYS A 179 -17.17 0.58 9.46
C LYS A 179 -16.81 1.94 10.05
N ARG A 180 -15.68 2.03 10.74
CA ARG A 180 -15.17 3.27 11.32
C ARG A 180 -13.65 3.28 11.34
N VAL A 181 -13.12 4.39 11.83
CA VAL A 181 -11.72 4.52 12.20
C VAL A 181 -11.56 4.07 13.65
N TYR A 182 -10.55 3.24 13.89
CA TYR A 182 -10.12 2.77 15.21
C TYR A 182 -8.76 3.40 15.53
N ARG A 183 -8.60 3.86 16.77
CA ARG A 183 -7.38 4.54 17.23
C ARG A 183 -6.96 4.00 18.59
N GLY A 184 -5.71 3.56 18.67
CA GLY A 184 -5.15 2.89 19.85
C GLY A 184 -5.25 1.37 19.71
N PRO A 185 -4.25 0.61 20.21
CA PRO A 185 -4.27 -0.86 20.20
C PRO A 185 -5.53 -1.45 20.82
N GLU A 186 -6.01 -0.87 21.92
CA GLU A 186 -7.18 -1.38 22.65
C GLU A 186 -8.47 -1.26 21.81
N ASP A 187 -8.67 -0.15 21.11
CA ASP A 187 -9.84 0.06 20.24
C ASP A 187 -9.79 -0.87 19.02
N VAL A 188 -8.59 -1.14 18.48
CA VAL A 188 -8.39 -2.10 17.39
C VAL A 188 -8.68 -3.52 17.85
N GLN A 189 -8.17 -3.93 19.02
CA GLN A 189 -8.35 -5.31 19.53
C GLN A 189 -9.82 -5.62 19.89
N GLN A 190 -10.61 -4.62 20.32
CA GLN A 190 -12.06 -4.77 20.53
C GLN A 190 -12.85 -5.20 19.28
N ILE A 191 -12.23 -5.14 18.09
CA ILE A 191 -12.86 -5.66 16.87
C ILE A 191 -13.01 -7.18 16.97
N LEU A 192 -12.08 -7.90 17.60
CA LEU A 192 -12.13 -9.36 17.68
C LEU A 192 -13.42 -9.86 18.35
N ASP A 193 -13.89 -9.17 19.39
CA ASP A 193 -15.14 -9.47 20.11
C ASP A 193 -16.40 -9.24 19.24
N LYS A 194 -16.27 -8.49 18.14
CA LYS A 194 -17.36 -8.13 17.23
C LYS A 194 -17.32 -8.92 15.92
N LEU A 195 -16.32 -9.80 15.75
CA LEU A 195 -16.13 -10.65 14.57
C LEU A 195 -16.60 -12.10 14.80
N ASP A 196 -17.31 -12.37 15.91
CA ASP A 196 -17.97 -13.65 16.21
C ASP A 196 -19.30 -13.83 15.47
#